data_AF-A0AAJ2R422-F1
#
_entry.id   AF-A0AAJ2R422-F1
#
_cell.length_a   1.000
_cell.length_b   1.000
_cell.length_c   1.000
_cell.angle_alpha   90.00
_cell.angle_beta   90.00
_cell.angle_gamma   90.00
#
_symmetry.space_group_name_H-M   'P 1'
#
loop_
_entity.id
_entity.type
_entity.pdbx_description
1 polymer ?
#
loop_
_entity_poly.entity_id
_entity_poly.type
_entity_poly.pdbx_seq_one_letter_code
_entity_poly.pdbx_strand_id
1 'polypeptide(L)'
;MSNSFSILASQKIGLESKESYVVVRRQTAFLRILGEEPKWELMTATADEDHGRILVCTDRMRLVEAALRLGLELNTRPTVKSDWKSREYVSIAEIILGASESEEDFHKENDRVFRRFFEIFDSLPKLSERTTAERENLYEELAIGDDGGEVYLSDGVWLSKDGSLNDRGR
;
A
#
# COMPACT_ATOMS: atom_id res chain seq x y z
N MET A 1 0.76 -0.88 -21.09
CA MET A 1 -0.57 -1.08 -20.45
C MET A 1 -1.07 0.29 -20.03
N SER A 2 -2.37 0.60 -20.05
CA SER A 2 -2.81 1.95 -19.66
C SER A 2 -2.54 2.15 -18.16
N ASN A 3 -1.70 3.14 -17.81
CA ASN A 3 -1.46 3.59 -16.43
C ASN A 3 -2.68 4.31 -15.83
N SER A 4 -3.87 4.04 -16.37
CA SER A 4 -5.12 4.67 -15.97
C SER A 4 -5.65 4.01 -14.72
N PHE A 5 -5.65 4.74 -13.61
CA PHE A 5 -6.38 4.41 -12.39
C PHE A 5 -7.52 5.40 -12.20
N SER A 6 -8.36 5.15 -11.20
CA SER A 6 -9.44 6.05 -10.80
C SER A 6 -9.51 6.09 -9.28
N ILE A 7 -9.93 7.23 -8.74
CA ILE A 7 -10.17 7.41 -7.31
C ILE A 7 -11.68 7.44 -7.12
N LEU A 8 -12.21 6.56 -6.28
CA LEU A 8 -13.64 6.43 -6.04
C LEU A 8 -13.94 6.69 -4.58
N ALA A 9 -14.94 7.53 -4.31
CA ALA A 9 -15.49 7.67 -2.96
C ALA A 9 -16.07 6.32 -2.49
N SER A 10 -15.78 5.94 -1.26
CA SER A 10 -16.18 4.68 -0.64
C SER A 10 -17.03 4.98 0.59
N GLN A 11 -18.21 4.36 0.68
CA GLN A 11 -19.06 4.44 1.87
C GLN A 11 -18.91 3.19 2.77
N LYS A 12 -17.78 2.47 2.67
CA LYS A 12 -17.57 1.22 3.38
C LYS A 12 -17.74 1.39 4.89
N ILE A 13 -18.70 0.66 5.44
CA ILE A 13 -18.95 0.57 6.88
C ILE A 13 -17.80 -0.21 7.52
N GLY A 14 -17.18 0.36 8.57
CA GLY A 14 -16.07 -0.28 9.27
C GLY A 14 -14.69 0.30 8.94
N LEU A 15 -14.57 1.56 8.59
CA LEU A 15 -13.36 2.35 8.85
C LEU A 15 -13.91 3.68 9.37
N GLU A 16 -13.63 4.03 10.62
CA GLU A 16 -14.12 5.30 11.19
C GLU A 16 -13.33 6.45 10.56
N SER A 17 -13.84 6.99 9.45
CA SER A 17 -13.27 8.14 8.79
C SER A 17 -14.37 8.97 8.13
N LYS A 18 -14.23 10.30 8.18
CA LYS A 18 -15.20 11.23 7.60
C LYS A 18 -15.16 11.21 6.08
N GLU A 19 -13.98 11.04 5.51
CA GLU A 19 -13.77 10.85 4.08
C GLU A 19 -13.05 9.52 3.82
N SER A 20 -13.51 8.81 2.79
CA SER A 20 -12.94 7.53 2.41
C SER A 20 -12.93 7.39 0.90
N TYR A 21 -11.75 7.13 0.34
CA TYR A 21 -11.56 6.90 -1.08
C TYR A 21 -10.76 5.62 -1.32
N VAL A 22 -10.96 5.04 -2.51
CA VAL A 22 -10.26 3.85 -2.97
C VAL A 22 -9.63 4.16 -4.33
N VAL A 23 -8.35 3.85 -4.47
CA VAL A 23 -7.61 3.94 -5.74
C VAL A 23 -7.75 2.59 -6.45
N VAL A 24 -8.44 2.61 -7.58
CA VAL A 24 -8.77 1.43 -8.37
C VAL A 24 -8.10 1.43 -9.73
N ARG A 25 -7.74 0.25 -10.23
CA ARG A 25 -7.32 0.03 -11.61
C ARG A 25 -8.00 -1.21 -12.16
N ARG A 26 -8.67 -1.09 -13.31
CA ARG A 26 -9.47 -2.19 -13.91
C ARG A 26 -10.47 -2.83 -12.94
N GLN A 27 -11.16 -2.01 -12.16
CA GLN A 27 -12.11 -2.44 -11.11
C GLN A 27 -11.46 -3.18 -9.93
N THR A 28 -10.13 -3.21 -9.83
CA THR A 28 -9.42 -3.77 -8.67
C THR A 28 -8.93 -2.66 -7.75
N ALA A 29 -9.21 -2.74 -6.46
CA ALA A 29 -8.73 -1.86 -5.40
C ALA A 29 -7.30 -2.22 -4.99
N PHE A 30 -6.45 -1.20 -4.89
CA PHE A 30 -5.05 -1.34 -4.48
C PHE A 30 -4.73 -0.51 -3.24
N LEU A 31 -5.18 0.75 -3.22
CA LEU A 31 -4.91 1.69 -2.13
C LEU A 31 -6.20 2.29 -1.58
N ARG A 32 -6.13 2.76 -0.34
CA ARG A 32 -7.15 3.56 0.34
C ARG A 32 -6.59 4.89 0.78
N ILE A 33 -7.48 5.88 0.82
CA ILE A 33 -7.23 7.20 1.38
C ILE A 33 -8.31 7.43 2.44
N LEU A 34 -7.92 7.62 3.69
CA LEU A 34 -8.84 7.87 4.81
C LEU A 34 -8.45 9.16 5.52
N GLY A 35 -9.42 9.98 5.89
CA GLY A 35 -9.16 11.18 6.69
C GLY A 35 -10.28 12.19 6.57
N GLU A 36 -9.90 13.45 6.57
CA GLU A 36 -10.73 14.59 6.22
C GLU A 36 -9.83 15.75 5.84
N GLU A 37 -10.34 16.73 5.10
CA GLU A 37 -9.58 17.95 4.87
C GLU A 37 -9.11 18.57 6.22
N PRO A 38 -7.81 18.93 6.35
CA PRO A 38 -6.76 18.98 5.32
C PRO A 38 -5.81 17.77 5.30
N LYS A 39 -6.11 16.67 5.99
CA LYS A 39 -5.18 15.57 6.24
C LYS A 39 -5.82 14.18 6.03
N TRP A 40 -5.16 13.39 5.18
CA TRP A 40 -5.52 11.99 4.93
C TRP A 40 -4.32 11.06 5.11
N GLU A 41 -4.61 9.77 5.29
CA GLU A 41 -3.66 8.67 5.34
C GLU A 41 -3.80 7.83 4.06
N LEU A 42 -2.70 7.64 3.35
CA LEU A 42 -2.57 6.72 2.22
C LEU A 42 -2.14 5.34 2.73
N MET A 43 -2.88 4.29 2.38
CA MET A 43 -2.62 2.93 2.84
C MET A 43 -2.99 1.86 1.80
N THR A 44 -2.54 0.63 2.00
CA THR A 44 -2.98 -0.51 1.17
C THR A 44 -4.45 -0.87 1.42
N ALA A 45 -5.17 -1.21 0.37
CA ALA A 45 -6.50 -1.81 0.46
C ALA A 45 -6.48 -3.13 1.25
N THR A 46 -7.52 -3.45 2.04
CA THR A 46 -7.64 -4.73 2.80
C THR A 46 -8.58 -5.73 2.14
N ALA A 47 -8.47 -7.03 2.43
CA ALA A 47 -9.14 -8.11 1.69
C ALA A 47 -10.69 -8.16 1.71
N ASP A 48 -11.37 -7.18 2.29
CA ASP A 48 -12.83 -7.14 2.44
C ASP A 48 -13.44 -5.96 1.67
N GLU A 49 -12.77 -5.45 0.62
CA GLU A 49 -13.26 -4.29 -0.14
C GLU A 49 -14.37 -4.61 -1.12
N ASP A 50 -14.92 -5.82 -1.12
CA ASP A 50 -15.96 -6.25 -2.04
C ASP A 50 -17.25 -5.45 -1.84
N HIS A 51 -17.31 -4.28 -2.48
CA HIS A 51 -18.51 -3.45 -2.61
C HIS A 51 -18.98 -3.57 -4.05
N GLY A 52 -19.89 -4.51 -4.29
CA GLY A 52 -20.71 -4.63 -5.51
C GLY A 52 -19.98 -4.93 -6.81
N ARG A 53 -19.01 -4.10 -7.21
CA ARG A 53 -18.28 -4.13 -8.50
C ARG A 53 -16.76 -3.94 -8.38
N ILE A 54 -16.24 -3.58 -7.21
CA ILE A 54 -14.79 -3.42 -6.99
C ILE A 54 -14.24 -4.70 -6.37
N LEU A 55 -13.21 -5.26 -6.98
CA LEU A 55 -12.49 -6.45 -6.52
C LEU A 55 -11.28 -6.04 -5.69
N VAL A 56 -10.86 -6.87 -4.73
CA VAL A 56 -9.58 -6.68 -4.03
C VAL A 56 -8.42 -7.16 -4.89
N CYS A 57 -7.27 -6.47 -4.84
CA CYS A 57 -6.01 -7.01 -5.35
C CYS A 57 -5.66 -8.35 -4.68
N THR A 58 -5.61 -9.42 -5.47
CA THR A 58 -5.35 -10.79 -4.98
C THR A 58 -3.87 -11.06 -4.73
N ASP A 59 -2.96 -10.35 -5.39
CA ASP A 59 -1.52 -10.47 -5.17
C ASP A 59 -1.08 -9.53 -4.04
N ARG A 60 -1.34 -9.98 -2.81
CA ARG A 60 -1.19 -9.15 -1.61
C ARG A 60 0.26 -8.88 -1.25
N MET A 61 1.15 -9.85 -1.43
CA MET A 61 2.58 -9.66 -1.20
C MET A 61 3.17 -8.60 -2.14
N ARG A 62 2.79 -8.65 -3.42
CA ARG A 62 3.19 -7.63 -4.39
C ARG A 62 2.59 -6.26 -4.08
N LEU A 63 1.37 -6.22 -3.55
CA LEU A 63 0.70 -4.99 -3.12
C LEU A 63 1.48 -4.32 -1.97
N VAL A 64 1.80 -5.09 -0.93
CA VAL A 64 2.55 -4.61 0.24
C VAL A 64 3.97 -4.21 -0.15
N GLU A 65 4.67 -5.01 -0.96
CA GLU A 65 6.01 -4.64 -1.44
C GLU A 65 5.99 -3.32 -2.20
N ALA A 66 5.05 -3.13 -3.13
CA ALA A 66 4.92 -1.89 -3.88
C ALA A 66 4.64 -0.68 -2.95
N ALA A 67 3.83 -0.89 -1.91
CA ALA A 67 3.52 0.12 -0.91
C ALA A 67 4.74 0.50 -0.05
N LEU A 68 5.53 -0.49 0.39
CA LEU A 68 6.75 -0.26 1.16
C LEU A 68 7.79 0.50 0.32
N ARG A 69 8.04 0.05 -0.92
CA ARG A 69 8.95 0.73 -1.86
C ARG A 69 8.51 2.17 -2.14
N LEU A 70 7.21 2.40 -2.34
CA LEU A 70 6.68 3.74 -2.55
C LEU A 70 6.96 4.64 -1.35
N GLY A 71 6.71 4.16 -0.14
CA GLY A 71 6.98 4.97 1.05
C GLY A 71 8.46 5.30 1.25
N LEU A 72 9.36 4.37 0.94
CA LEU A 72 10.80 4.65 0.91
C LEU A 72 11.15 5.74 -0.11
N GLU A 73 10.60 5.69 -1.33
CA GLU A 73 10.80 6.74 -2.35
C GLU A 73 10.25 8.10 -1.91
N LEU A 74 9.15 8.11 -1.16
CA LEU A 74 8.55 9.32 -0.60
C LEU A 74 9.25 9.79 0.69
N ASN A 75 10.31 9.11 1.13
CA ASN A 75 10.99 9.33 2.41
C ASN A 75 10.03 9.31 3.62
N THR A 76 8.97 8.51 3.53
CA THR A 76 8.08 8.24 4.66
C THR A 76 8.57 7.02 5.43
N ARG A 77 7.95 6.75 6.58
CA ARG A 77 8.17 5.50 7.33
C ARG A 77 6.92 4.65 7.23
N PRO A 78 6.81 3.78 6.21
CA PRO A 78 5.71 2.84 6.14
C PRO A 78 5.62 2.01 7.41
N THR A 79 4.40 1.82 7.90
CA THR A 79 4.16 1.04 9.12
C THR A 79 3.02 0.08 8.91
N VAL A 80 3.16 -1.13 9.44
CA VAL A 80 2.07 -2.11 9.51
C VAL A 80 1.14 -1.69 10.64
N LYS A 81 -0.14 -1.58 10.31
CA LYS A 81 -1.23 -1.28 11.25
C LYS A 81 -2.33 -2.29 11.06
N SER A 82 -3.23 -2.35 12.05
CA SER A 82 -4.41 -3.20 11.99
C SER A 82 -5.66 -2.35 12.11
N ASP A 83 -6.68 -2.68 11.33
CA ASP A 83 -8.00 -2.07 11.53
C ASP A 83 -8.75 -2.72 12.72
N TRP A 84 -9.96 -2.23 13.03
CA TRP A 84 -10.77 -2.75 14.14
C TRP A 84 -11.19 -4.22 13.98
N LYS A 85 -11.10 -4.80 12.78
CA LYS A 85 -11.30 -6.23 12.53
C LYS A 85 -9.99 -7.02 12.58
N SER A 86 -8.91 -6.41 13.09
CA SER A 86 -7.57 -7.00 13.17
C SER A 86 -6.97 -7.36 11.81
N ARG A 87 -7.38 -6.68 10.73
CA ARG A 87 -6.79 -6.88 9.41
C ARG A 87 -5.61 -5.97 9.22
N GLU A 88 -4.49 -6.55 8.84
CA GLU A 88 -3.25 -5.84 8.63
C GLU A 88 -3.26 -5.06 7.31
N TYR A 89 -2.74 -3.84 7.36
CA TYR A 89 -2.51 -2.97 6.21
C TYR A 89 -1.22 -2.18 6.40
N VAL A 90 -0.63 -1.73 5.30
CA VAL A 90 0.52 -0.82 5.34
C VAL A 90 0.03 0.62 5.20
N SER A 91 0.29 1.43 6.24
CA SER A 91 0.26 2.88 6.17
C SER A 91 1.48 3.36 5.41
N ILE A 92 1.29 4.09 4.33
CA ILE A 92 2.37 4.48 3.40
C ILE A 92 2.81 5.91 3.66
N ALA A 93 1.87 6.86 3.68
CA ALA A 93 2.16 8.28 3.74
C ALA A 93 0.97 9.07 4.30
N GLU A 94 1.23 10.29 4.76
CA GLU A 94 0.20 11.29 5.00
C GLU A 94 0.06 12.18 3.77
N ILE A 95 -1.17 12.44 3.35
CA ILE A 95 -1.52 13.41 2.31
C ILE A 95 -2.03 14.65 3.04
N ILE A 96 -1.41 15.81 2.80
CA ILE A 96 -1.75 17.06 3.48
C ILE A 96 -2.01 18.13 2.42
N LEU A 97 -3.19 18.74 2.45
CA LEU A 97 -3.48 19.91 1.63
C LEU A 97 -2.91 21.16 2.32
N GLY A 98 -1.91 21.77 1.72
CA GLY A 98 -1.28 22.98 2.26
C GLY A 98 -2.20 24.20 2.20
N ALA A 99 -2.18 25.06 3.23
CA ALA A 99 -3.05 26.25 3.29
C ALA A 99 -2.86 27.25 2.14
N SER A 100 -1.75 27.18 1.41
CA SER A 100 -1.42 28.01 0.25
C SER A 100 -1.23 27.21 -1.03
N GLU A 101 -1.54 25.91 -1.01
CA GLU A 101 -1.41 25.02 -2.15
C GLU A 101 -2.65 25.16 -3.05
N SER A 102 -2.46 25.13 -4.36
CA SER A 102 -3.58 25.12 -5.29
C SER A 102 -4.17 23.71 -5.38
N GLU A 103 -5.50 23.60 -5.55
CA GLU A 103 -6.13 22.29 -5.77
C GLU A 103 -5.53 21.55 -6.97
N GLU A 104 -5.14 22.27 -8.03
CA GLU A 104 -4.51 21.68 -9.21
C GLU A 104 -3.15 21.04 -8.89
N ASP A 105 -2.28 21.74 -8.15
CA ASP A 105 -0.98 21.23 -7.75
C ASP A 105 -1.12 20.02 -6.81
N PHE A 106 -2.04 20.11 -5.85
CA PHE A 106 -2.36 19.01 -4.94
C PHE A 106 -2.82 17.76 -5.69
N HIS A 107 -3.74 17.92 -6.65
CA HIS A 107 -4.21 16.80 -7.47
C HIS A 107 -3.09 16.22 -8.35
N LYS A 108 -2.23 17.07 -8.93
CA LYS A 108 -1.12 16.64 -9.78
C LYS A 108 -0.06 15.87 -9.00
N GLU A 109 0.25 16.28 -7.78
CA GLU A 109 1.17 15.56 -6.90
C GLU A 109 0.62 14.18 -6.53
N ASN A 110 -0.62 14.12 -6.05
CA ASN A 110 -1.27 12.85 -5.71
C ASN A 110 -1.36 11.90 -6.92
N ASP A 111 -1.70 12.42 -8.09
CA ASP A 111 -1.75 11.67 -9.35
C ASP A 111 -0.36 11.13 -9.75
N ARG A 112 0.72 11.90 -9.51
CA ARG A 112 2.10 11.41 -9.68
C ARG A 112 2.42 10.28 -8.71
N VAL A 113 2.04 10.38 -7.44
CA VAL A 113 2.25 9.34 -6.42
C VAL A 113 1.54 8.04 -6.82
N PHE A 114 0.27 8.11 -7.23
CA PHE A 114 -0.49 6.92 -7.63
C PHE A 114 0.02 6.29 -8.92
N ARG A 115 0.44 7.10 -9.92
CA ARG A 115 1.14 6.55 -11.09
C ARG A 115 2.40 5.80 -10.68
N ARG A 116 3.21 6.41 -9.80
CA ARG A 116 4.46 5.81 -9.36
C ARG A 116 4.23 4.49 -8.64
N PHE A 117 3.21 4.41 -7.79
CA PHE A 117 2.78 3.17 -7.16
C PHE A 117 2.50 2.06 -8.20
N PHE A 118 1.73 2.37 -9.25
CA PHE A 118 1.39 1.37 -10.28
C PHE A 118 2.59 0.98 -11.15
N GLU A 119 3.52 1.90 -11.42
CA GLU A 119 4.78 1.59 -12.10
C GLU A 119 5.63 0.61 -11.27
N ILE A 120 5.77 0.86 -9.98
CA ILE A 120 6.45 -0.05 -9.05
C ILE A 120 5.72 -1.38 -9.09
N PHE A 121 4.42 -1.39 -8.77
CA PHE A 121 3.62 -2.61 -8.73
C PHE A 121 3.80 -3.43 -10.01
N ASP A 122 3.64 -2.84 -11.20
CA ASP A 122 3.74 -3.53 -12.49
C ASP A 122 5.13 -4.10 -12.79
N SER A 123 6.20 -3.49 -12.26
CA SER A 123 7.57 -3.95 -12.44
C SER A 123 7.93 -5.16 -11.57
N LEU A 124 7.22 -5.40 -10.47
CA LEU A 124 7.55 -6.45 -9.52
C LEU A 124 7.21 -7.85 -10.06
N PRO A 125 8.14 -8.81 -10.04
CA PRO A 125 7.81 -10.22 -10.26
C PRO A 125 7.07 -10.76 -9.03
N LYS A 126 6.31 -11.85 -9.22
CA LYS A 126 5.65 -12.49 -8.08
C LYS A 126 6.71 -13.01 -7.11
N LEU A 127 6.47 -12.85 -5.81
CA LEU A 127 7.44 -13.27 -4.80
C LEU A 127 7.73 -14.79 -4.88
N SER A 128 6.73 -15.60 -5.23
CA SER A 128 6.87 -17.04 -5.43
C SER A 128 7.80 -17.43 -6.59
N GLU A 129 8.09 -16.51 -7.51
CA GLU A 129 8.96 -16.72 -8.66
C GLU A 129 10.39 -16.27 -8.37
N ARG A 130 10.66 -15.64 -7.22
CA ARG A 130 11.96 -15.10 -6.85
C ARG A 130 12.83 -16.15 -6.16
N THR A 131 14.12 -16.12 -6.50
CA THR A 131 15.19 -16.86 -5.82
C THR A 131 15.39 -16.37 -4.38
N THR A 132 16.12 -17.13 -3.56
CA THR A 132 16.50 -16.69 -2.22
C THR A 132 17.33 -15.41 -2.25
N ALA A 133 18.31 -15.30 -3.17
CA ALA A 133 19.13 -14.09 -3.31
C ALA A 133 18.29 -12.85 -3.65
N GLU A 134 17.27 -12.98 -4.50
CA GLU A 134 16.35 -11.87 -4.80
C GLU A 134 15.48 -11.48 -3.58
N ARG A 135 15.18 -12.42 -2.70
CA ARG A 135 14.45 -12.16 -1.44
C ARG A 135 15.34 -11.56 -0.36
N GLU A 136 16.60 -11.94 -0.29
CA GLU A 136 17.62 -11.29 0.55
C GLU A 136 17.82 -9.83 0.13
N ASN A 137 17.97 -9.58 -1.18
CA ASN A 137 18.05 -8.21 -1.70
C ASN A 137 16.79 -7.40 -1.38
N LEU A 138 15.60 -8.02 -1.49
CA LEU A 138 14.35 -7.39 -1.09
C LEU A 138 14.35 -7.01 0.40
N TYR A 139 14.87 -7.89 1.26
CA TYR A 139 14.98 -7.61 2.69
C TYR A 139 15.88 -6.39 2.93
N GLU A 140 17.08 -6.36 2.34
CA GLU A 140 18.02 -5.24 2.49
C GLU A 140 17.45 -3.91 1.97
N GLU A 141 16.59 -3.95 0.95
CA GLU A 141 15.88 -2.77 0.45
C GLU A 141 14.78 -2.28 1.39
N LEU A 142 14.08 -3.17 2.08
CA LEU A 142 12.85 -2.85 2.82
C LEU A 142 13.01 -2.79 4.34
N ALA A 143 14.05 -3.41 4.89
CA ALA A 143 14.28 -3.44 6.33
C ALA A 143 14.49 -2.01 6.85
N ILE A 144 13.65 -1.60 7.80
CA ILE A 144 13.75 -0.29 8.43
C ILE A 144 14.55 -0.45 9.73
N GLY A 145 15.85 -0.15 9.67
CA GLY A 145 16.76 -0.18 10.83
C GLY A 145 17.67 -1.43 10.87
N ASP A 146 18.67 -1.38 11.76
CA ASP A 146 19.73 -2.40 11.86
C ASP A 146 19.44 -3.49 12.92
N ASP A 147 18.21 -3.58 13.42
CA ASP A 147 17.86 -4.51 14.51
C ASP A 147 17.67 -5.96 14.06
N GLY A 148 17.73 -6.21 12.74
CA GLY A 148 17.50 -7.53 12.16
C GLY A 148 16.05 -7.99 12.22
N GLY A 149 15.10 -7.05 12.42
CA GLY A 149 13.67 -7.31 12.38
C GLY A 149 13.21 -7.81 11.02
N GLU A 150 12.07 -8.50 10.97
CA GLU A 150 11.51 -9.03 9.71
C GLU A 150 10.63 -8.01 9.00
N VAL A 151 10.56 -8.13 7.69
CA VAL A 151 9.73 -7.27 6.83
C VAL A 151 8.37 -7.96 6.62
N TYR A 152 7.29 -7.30 7.00
CA TYR A 152 5.94 -7.79 6.74
C TYR A 152 5.62 -7.74 5.24
N LEU A 153 5.06 -8.83 4.70
CA LEU A 153 4.71 -8.93 3.28
C LEU A 153 3.22 -9.14 3.01
N SER A 154 2.45 -9.85 3.82
CA SER A 154 0.96 -9.88 3.79
C SER A 154 0.43 -10.99 4.69
N ASP A 155 -0.75 -10.83 5.29
CA ASP A 155 -1.53 -11.89 5.93
C ASP A 155 -0.72 -12.76 6.91
N GLY A 156 0.08 -12.11 7.76
CA GLY A 156 0.99 -12.79 8.68
C GLY A 156 2.24 -13.41 8.04
N VAL A 157 2.52 -13.18 6.76
CA VAL A 157 3.78 -13.56 6.09
C VAL A 157 4.85 -12.50 6.31
N TRP A 158 6.00 -12.94 6.79
CA TRP A 158 7.17 -12.12 7.11
C TRP A 158 8.39 -12.59 6.32
N LEU A 159 9.20 -11.65 5.85
CA LEU A 159 10.47 -11.89 5.18
C LEU A 159 11.62 -11.64 6.16
N SER A 160 12.45 -12.66 6.35
CA SER A 160 13.65 -12.58 7.17
C SER A 160 14.88 -12.19 6.35
N LYS A 161 15.95 -11.83 7.06
CA LYS A 161 17.23 -11.42 6.48
C LYS A 161 17.88 -12.45 5.55
N ASP A 162 17.65 -13.74 5.80
CA ASP A 162 18.15 -14.85 4.98
C ASP A 162 17.25 -15.18 3.77
N GLY A 163 16.28 -14.31 3.48
CA GLY A 163 15.33 -14.50 2.37
C GLY A 163 14.25 -15.55 2.65
N SER A 164 14.19 -16.12 3.86
CA SER A 164 13.11 -17.04 4.25
C SER A 164 11.78 -16.31 4.43
N LEU A 165 10.69 -17.01 4.10
CA LEU A 165 9.33 -16.52 4.29
C LEU A 165 8.71 -17.29 5.45
N ASN A 166 8.37 -16.56 6.52
CA ASN A 166 7.74 -17.11 7.71
C ASN A 166 6.26 -16.76 7.69
N ASP A 167 5.42 -17.76 7.46
CA ASP A 167 3.98 -17.63 7.62
C ASP A 167 3.62 -17.79 9.11
N ARG A 168 3.11 -16.70 9.69
CA ARG A 168 2.60 -16.61 11.06
C ARG A 168 1.10 -16.38 11.09
N GLY A 169 0.46 -16.39 9.93
CA GLY A 169 -0.99 -16.39 9.79
C GLY A 169 -1.58 -17.64 10.44
N ARG A 170 -2.76 -17.48 11.02
CA ARG A 170 -3.52 -18.57 11.67
C ARG A 170 -4.17 -19.51 10.68
#